data_AF-A0A518DID1-F1
#
_entry.id   AF-A0A518DID1-F1
#
_cell.length_a   1.000
_cell.length_b   1.000
_cell.length_c   1.000
_cell.angle_alpha   90.00
_cell.angle_beta   90.00
_cell.angle_gamma   90.00
#
_symmetry.space_group_name_H-M   'P 1'
#
loop_
_entity.id
_entity.type
_entity.pdbx_description
1 polymer ?
#
loop_
_entity_poly.entity_id
_entity_poly.type
_entity_poly.pdbx_seq_one_letter_code
_entity_poly.pdbx_strand_id
1 'polypeptide(L)'
;MKKTSLSSPLAIAATAMMIGTVATSQPLSPPKPAKAQRIEAPVLKIFSANDGDHKFVAYLVSWKGAEVIVSDPLAKSEYKPGDTITFLASRTDSPRYAALSFTLFPGRARGNADSGDGAMPKEEQDRQMRIVSGDLDAAKTETERFYALGRAARNALDAGKIDEAKALSLELEALAAKHKDDWNYGNAVQDSNQVFGRIALSAGDVEEAKRRLLASADSKGSPQMNSFGPNMQLAKELLEKGEKDVVMEYFDRCGDFWEMGTDSLDQWRDSVSRGTTPNFGANLKY
;
A
#
# COMPACT_ATOMS: atom_id res chain seq x y z
N MET A 1 -48.20 23.40 60.91
CA MET A 1 -47.81 24.40 59.88
C MET A 1 -46.28 24.41 59.85
N LYS A 2 -45.48 24.18 58.80
CA LYS A 2 -45.53 23.88 57.35
C LYS A 2 -44.29 22.97 57.10
N LYS A 3 -44.35 21.81 56.40
CA LYS A 3 -43.96 21.56 54.98
C LYS A 3 -42.74 22.39 54.51
N THR A 4 -41.68 21.93 53.83
CA THR A 4 -41.34 20.75 52.99
C THR A 4 -39.89 20.98 52.48
N SER A 5 -39.05 19.97 52.21
CA SER A 5 -38.57 19.57 50.86
C SER A 5 -37.33 18.67 51.02
N LEU A 6 -37.41 17.35 50.77
CA LEU A 6 -37.13 16.60 49.52
C LEU A 6 -35.64 16.47 49.14
N SER A 7 -35.12 15.24 49.27
CA SER A 7 -34.65 14.43 48.14
C SER A 7 -34.46 12.96 48.57
N SER A 8 -35.25 12.06 47.96
CA SER A 8 -35.14 10.60 48.09
C SER A 8 -34.42 10.02 46.86
N PRO A 9 -33.77 8.84 46.99
CA PRO A 9 -33.06 8.18 45.90
C PRO A 9 -34.03 7.37 45.03
N LEU A 10 -33.75 7.24 43.73
CA LEU A 10 -34.50 6.34 42.85
C LEU A 10 -33.54 5.38 42.16
N ALA A 11 -33.77 4.10 42.40
CA ALA A 11 -33.25 2.96 41.67
C ALA A 11 -33.81 2.93 40.24
N ILE A 12 -33.06 2.38 39.29
CA ILE A 12 -33.62 1.87 38.04
C ILE A 12 -33.06 0.47 37.77
N ALA A 13 -33.99 -0.46 37.63
CA ALA A 13 -33.80 -1.86 37.29
C ALA A 13 -33.54 -2.07 35.80
N ALA A 14 -32.95 -3.23 35.48
CA ALA A 14 -32.62 -3.72 34.16
C ALA A 14 -33.85 -4.03 33.28
N THR A 15 -33.72 -3.84 31.96
CA THR A 15 -34.28 -4.74 30.94
C THR A 15 -33.49 -4.64 29.63
N ALA A 16 -33.07 -5.78 29.09
CA ALA A 16 -32.51 -5.92 27.75
C ALA A 16 -33.61 -5.84 26.68
N MET A 17 -33.33 -5.15 25.58
CA MET A 17 -33.96 -5.42 24.28
C MET A 17 -32.88 -5.43 23.20
N MET A 18 -32.57 -6.63 22.73
CA MET A 18 -31.97 -6.88 21.42
C MET A 18 -32.97 -6.43 20.35
N ILE A 19 -32.62 -5.43 19.55
CA ILE A 19 -33.24 -5.18 18.25
C ILE A 19 -32.12 -5.35 17.23
N GLY A 20 -32.15 -6.48 16.52
CA GLY A 20 -31.33 -6.71 15.36
C GLY A 20 -31.74 -5.75 14.25
N THR A 21 -30.89 -4.77 13.96
CA THR A 21 -30.81 -4.21 12.61
C THR A 21 -29.62 -4.88 11.95
N VAL A 22 -29.90 -5.76 10.99
CA VAL A 22 -28.93 -6.10 9.95
C VAL A 22 -28.66 -4.81 9.19
N ALA A 23 -27.67 -4.05 9.65
CA ALA A 23 -27.08 -3.00 8.85
C ALA A 23 -26.39 -3.74 7.71
N THR A 24 -27.01 -3.75 6.54
CA THR A 24 -26.33 -4.07 5.29
C THR A 24 -25.14 -3.11 5.18
N SER A 25 -23.97 -3.56 5.63
CA SER A 25 -22.72 -2.86 5.40
C SER A 25 -22.43 -2.98 3.90
N GLN A 26 -23.03 -2.08 3.12
CA GLN A 26 -22.52 -1.82 1.78
C GLN A 26 -21.03 -1.51 1.95
N PRO A 27 -20.14 -2.17 1.20
CA PRO A 27 -18.73 -1.83 1.24
C PRO A 27 -18.62 -0.34 0.91
N LEU A 28 -18.04 0.42 1.85
CA LEU A 28 -17.69 1.82 1.61
C LEU A 28 -16.87 1.83 0.32
N SER A 29 -17.44 2.44 -0.73
CA SER A 29 -16.65 2.73 -1.92
C SER A 29 -15.40 3.47 -1.45
N PRO A 30 -14.20 3.10 -1.91
CA PRO A 30 -13.00 3.83 -1.55
C PRO A 30 -13.26 5.32 -1.83
N PRO A 31 -12.86 6.24 -0.93
CA PRO A 31 -13.04 7.66 -1.15
C PRO A 31 -12.47 7.98 -2.53
N LYS A 32 -13.28 8.64 -3.38
CA LYS A 32 -12.79 9.14 -4.66
C LYS A 32 -11.49 9.91 -4.40
N PRO A 33 -10.46 9.76 -5.25
CA PRO A 33 -9.17 10.42 -5.02
C PRO A 33 -9.42 11.91 -4.77
N ALA A 34 -8.95 12.39 -3.63
CA ALA A 34 -9.14 13.77 -3.21
C ALA A 34 -8.63 14.70 -4.31
N LYS A 35 -9.45 15.68 -4.72
CA LYS A 35 -8.98 16.75 -5.59
C LYS A 35 -8.02 17.62 -4.76
N ALA A 36 -6.73 17.34 -4.87
CA ALA A 36 -5.68 18.09 -4.17
C ALA A 36 -5.18 19.25 -5.05
N GLN A 37 -5.20 20.45 -4.50
CA GLN A 37 -4.60 21.62 -5.13
C GLN A 37 -3.29 21.96 -4.43
N ARG A 38 -2.21 22.11 -5.22
CA ARG A 38 -0.93 22.64 -4.72
C ARG A 38 -1.02 24.15 -4.57
N ILE A 39 -0.60 24.66 -3.42
CA ILE A 39 -0.61 26.07 -3.05
C ILE A 39 0.74 26.44 -2.47
N GLU A 40 1.15 27.69 -2.69
CA GLU A 40 2.30 28.31 -2.05
C GLU A 40 1.84 29.49 -1.22
N ALA A 41 2.33 29.58 0.02
CA ALA A 41 2.06 30.72 0.89
C ALA A 41 3.21 30.91 1.90
N PRO A 42 3.44 32.15 2.36
CA PRO A 42 4.40 32.41 3.42
C PRO A 42 3.90 31.86 4.77
N VAL A 43 4.81 31.29 5.55
CA VAL A 43 4.57 30.93 6.95
C VAL A 43 4.37 32.19 7.77
N LEU A 44 3.23 32.29 8.45
CA LEU A 44 2.93 33.38 9.38
C LEU A 44 3.39 33.04 10.80
N LYS A 45 3.22 31.77 11.19
CA LYS A 45 3.54 31.26 12.53
C LYS A 45 3.83 29.77 12.48
N ILE A 46 4.65 29.28 13.42
CA ILE A 46 4.98 27.87 13.58
C ILE A 46 4.32 27.37 14.87
N PHE A 47 3.78 26.15 14.82
CA PHE A 47 3.37 25.37 15.97
C PHE A 47 4.27 24.15 16.05
N SER A 48 4.82 23.89 17.23
CA SER A 48 5.62 22.69 17.48
C SER A 48 5.42 22.20 18.90
N ALA A 49 5.48 20.89 19.08
CA ALA A 49 5.43 20.25 20.38
C ALA A 49 6.30 18.98 20.34
N ASN A 50 6.85 18.60 21.49
CA ASN A 50 7.59 17.36 21.67
C ASN A 50 6.98 16.58 22.84
N ASP A 51 6.85 15.26 22.67
CA ASP A 51 6.47 14.32 23.71
C ASP A 51 7.35 13.07 23.59
N GLY A 52 8.38 12.99 24.44
CA GLY A 52 9.48 12.04 24.28
C GLY A 52 10.16 12.19 22.91
N ASP A 53 10.24 11.08 22.17
CA ASP A 53 10.83 11.03 20.82
C ASP A 53 9.85 11.45 19.71
N HIS A 54 8.60 11.82 20.05
CA HIS A 54 7.58 12.22 19.08
C HIS A 54 7.57 13.73 18.92
N LYS A 55 7.64 14.19 17.67
CA LYS A 55 7.63 15.60 17.31
C LYS A 55 6.38 15.94 16.51
N PHE A 56 5.77 17.08 16.82
CA PHE A 56 4.71 17.70 16.04
C PHE A 56 5.23 19.00 15.45
N VAL A 57 4.95 19.25 14.16
CA VAL A 57 5.22 20.53 13.50
C VAL A 57 4.04 20.89 12.60
N ALA A 58 3.60 22.14 12.65
CA ALA A 58 2.61 22.69 11.73
C ALA A 58 2.82 24.20 11.52
N TYR A 59 2.26 24.73 10.43
CA TYR A 59 2.47 26.11 10.00
C TYR A 59 1.14 26.83 9.80
N LEU A 60 1.03 28.03 10.34
CA LEU A 60 -0.05 28.96 10.01
C LEU A 60 0.27 29.65 8.70
N VAL A 61 -0.66 29.63 7.74
CA VAL A 61 -0.57 30.37 6.48
C VAL A 61 -1.88 31.06 6.16
N SER A 62 -1.82 32.08 5.29
CA SER A 62 -3.03 32.67 4.70
C SER A 62 -3.41 31.92 3.42
N TRP A 63 -4.66 31.46 3.35
CA TRP A 63 -5.24 30.80 2.19
C TRP A 63 -6.62 31.38 1.89
N LYS A 64 -6.77 32.01 0.72
CA LYS A 64 -8.04 32.62 0.27
C LYS A 64 -8.68 33.57 1.30
N GLY A 65 -7.85 34.33 2.02
CA GLY A 65 -8.30 35.28 3.05
C GLY A 65 -8.62 34.65 4.41
N ALA A 66 -8.46 33.34 4.57
CA ALA A 66 -8.57 32.65 5.85
C ALA A 66 -7.20 32.20 6.36
N GLU A 67 -7.03 32.14 7.68
CA GLU A 67 -5.86 31.51 8.31
C GLU A 67 -6.08 30.01 8.43
N VAL A 68 -5.11 29.21 7.98
CA VAL A 68 -5.20 27.73 8.00
C VAL A 68 -3.92 27.12 8.56
N ILE A 69 -4.07 25.96 9.20
CA ILE A 69 -2.95 25.17 9.73
C ILE A 69 -2.57 24.11 8.71
N VAL A 70 -1.35 24.22 8.20
CA VAL A 70 -0.70 23.22 7.37
C VAL A 70 0.05 22.25 8.27
N SER A 71 -0.41 21.01 8.34
CA SER A 71 0.26 19.95 9.11
C SER A 71 1.49 19.43 8.35
N ASP A 72 2.63 19.23 9.03
CA ASP A 72 3.74 18.40 8.56
C ASP A 72 3.63 17.03 9.22
N PRO A 73 3.05 16.01 8.54
CA PRO A 73 2.80 14.71 9.17
C PRO A 73 4.07 13.96 9.55
N LEU A 74 5.22 14.32 8.96
CA LEU A 74 6.50 13.68 9.25
C LEU A 74 7.31 14.46 10.29
N ALA A 75 6.90 15.69 10.63
CA ALA A 75 7.58 16.59 11.56
C ALA A 75 9.08 16.81 11.27
N LYS A 76 9.48 16.72 10.00
CA LYS A 76 10.89 16.83 9.54
C LYS A 76 11.25 18.22 9.02
N SER A 77 10.27 19.09 8.79
CA SER A 77 10.51 20.43 8.26
C SER A 77 10.94 21.43 9.34
N GLU A 78 11.69 22.45 8.91
CA GLU A 78 12.26 23.49 9.78
C GLU A 78 12.05 24.90 9.19
N TYR A 79 10.88 25.16 8.59
CA TYR A 79 10.57 26.47 8.00
C TYR A 79 10.41 27.54 9.07
N LYS A 80 10.76 28.79 8.73
CA LYS A 80 10.69 29.98 9.58
C LYS A 80 9.54 30.89 9.17
N PRO A 81 9.02 31.77 10.06
CA PRO A 81 8.08 32.80 9.62
C PRO A 81 8.67 33.63 8.48
N GLY A 82 7.88 33.84 7.42
CA GLY A 82 8.30 34.46 6.17
C GLY A 82 8.72 33.46 5.08
N ASP A 83 9.04 32.21 5.41
CA ASP A 83 9.36 31.21 4.40
C ASP A 83 8.13 30.84 3.57
N THR A 84 8.27 30.86 2.25
CA THR A 84 7.25 30.29 1.36
C THR A 84 7.28 28.76 1.44
N ILE A 85 6.16 28.16 1.82
CA ILE A 85 5.97 26.71 1.84
C ILE A 85 4.99 26.27 0.77
N THR A 86 5.23 25.10 0.19
CA THR A 86 4.33 24.43 -0.74
C THR A 86 3.52 23.36 0.00
N PHE A 87 2.21 23.44 -0.08
CA PHE A 87 1.31 22.50 0.60
C PHE A 87 0.12 22.11 -0.28
N LEU A 88 -0.53 21.02 0.09
CA LEU A 88 -1.76 20.54 -0.55
C LEU A 88 -2.97 21.01 0.24
N ALA A 89 -3.92 21.65 -0.44
CA ALA A 89 -5.29 21.74 0.02
C ALA A 89 -6.10 20.60 -0.61
N SER A 90 -6.48 19.63 0.20
CA SER A 90 -7.17 18.42 -0.24
C SER A 90 -8.63 18.47 0.19
N ARG A 91 -9.53 18.23 -0.77
CA ARG A 91 -10.96 18.08 -0.52
C ARG A 91 -11.32 16.60 -0.48
N THR A 92 -11.95 16.19 0.61
CA THR A 92 -12.48 14.84 0.76
C THR A 92 -13.99 14.92 0.80
N ASP A 93 -14.63 14.26 -0.18
CA ASP A 93 -16.08 14.10 -0.25
C ASP A 93 -16.43 12.67 0.14
N SER A 94 -17.14 12.50 1.26
CA SER A 94 -17.66 11.23 1.77
C SER A 94 -19.18 11.33 1.90
N PRO A 95 -19.94 10.20 1.81
CA PRO A 95 -21.37 10.20 2.09
C PRO A 95 -21.74 10.75 3.48
N ARG A 96 -20.80 10.77 4.44
CA ARG A 96 -21.04 11.21 5.81
C ARG A 96 -20.52 12.62 6.14
N TYR A 97 -19.58 13.14 5.36
CA TYR A 97 -18.99 14.45 5.61
C TYR A 97 -18.23 14.96 4.37
N ALA A 98 -18.03 16.27 4.31
CA ALA A 98 -17.09 16.92 3.40
C ALA A 98 -16.02 17.63 4.24
N ALA A 99 -14.75 17.38 3.94
CA ALA A 99 -13.63 17.93 4.71
C ALA A 99 -12.59 18.60 3.80
N LEU A 100 -11.91 19.59 4.38
CA LEU A 100 -10.76 20.25 3.78
C LEU A 100 -9.56 20.04 4.70
N SER A 101 -8.48 19.50 4.17
CA SER A 101 -7.23 19.33 4.90
C SER A 101 -6.09 20.06 4.21
N PHE A 102 -5.14 20.52 5.02
CA PHE A 102 -3.95 21.22 4.57
C PHE A 102 -2.73 20.48 5.09
N THR A 103 -1.96 19.92 4.16
CA THR A 103 -0.83 19.07 4.50
C THR A 103 0.38 19.53 3.71
N LEU A 104 1.51 19.65 4.40
CA LEU A 104 2.79 19.92 3.76
C LEU A 104 3.03 18.82 2.72
N PHE A 105 3.39 19.21 1.49
CA PHE A 105 3.72 18.23 0.46
C PHE A 105 4.98 17.49 0.92
N PRO A 106 4.97 16.16 1.11
CA PRO A 106 6.16 15.42 1.50
C PRO A 106 7.14 15.44 0.32
N GLY A 107 8.01 16.45 0.31
CA GLY A 107 8.95 16.71 -0.76
C GLY A 107 9.74 17.98 -0.48
N ARG A 108 10.90 17.78 0.18
CA ARG A 108 11.96 18.74 0.53
C ARG A 108 11.72 19.65 1.74
N ALA A 109 12.25 19.23 2.88
CA ALA A 109 12.85 20.17 3.83
C ALA A 109 13.89 21.02 3.08
N ARG A 110 13.89 22.33 3.33
CA ARG A 110 14.71 23.31 2.61
C ARG A 110 16.20 23.11 2.94
N GLY A 111 16.96 22.66 1.95
CA GLY A 111 18.40 22.83 1.85
C GLY A 111 18.71 23.21 0.42
N ASN A 112 19.28 24.41 0.23
CA ASN A 112 19.59 25.09 -1.03
C ASN A 112 18.40 25.70 -1.79
N ALA A 113 18.30 27.02 -1.62
CA ALA A 113 17.88 27.93 -2.67
C ALA A 113 18.88 27.85 -3.83
N ASP A 114 18.69 26.90 -4.74
CA ASP A 114 18.95 27.03 -6.16
C ASP A 114 18.33 25.82 -6.86
N SER A 115 17.46 26.07 -7.85
CA SER A 115 17.13 25.18 -8.98
C SER A 115 15.73 25.51 -9.49
N GLY A 116 15.65 26.43 -10.45
CA GLY A 116 14.81 26.14 -11.60
C GLY A 116 15.44 24.99 -12.40
N ASP A 117 15.45 23.77 -11.85
CA ASP A 117 15.91 22.52 -12.51
C ASP A 117 15.86 21.23 -11.63
N GLY A 118 14.97 21.18 -10.62
CA GLY A 118 14.96 20.06 -9.64
C GLY A 118 13.96 18.93 -9.90
N ALA A 119 13.08 19.06 -10.90
CA ALA A 119 12.26 17.95 -11.36
C ALA A 119 13.06 17.22 -12.43
N MET A 120 13.21 15.89 -12.32
CA MET A 120 13.78 15.12 -13.42
C MET A 120 13.12 15.53 -14.73
N PRO A 121 13.86 15.72 -15.82
CA PRO A 121 13.29 16.06 -17.12
C PRO A 121 12.13 15.11 -17.44
N LYS A 122 11.06 15.62 -18.07
CA LYS A 122 9.88 14.81 -18.37
C LYS A 122 10.24 13.53 -19.13
N GLU A 123 11.21 13.61 -20.04
CA GLU A 123 11.73 12.46 -20.78
C GLU A 123 12.32 11.38 -19.85
N GLU A 124 13.04 11.79 -18.80
CA GLU A 124 13.59 10.85 -17.81
C GLU A 124 12.48 10.28 -16.89
N GLN A 125 11.45 11.07 -16.57
CA GLN A 125 10.27 10.56 -15.86
C GLN A 125 9.54 9.51 -16.69
N ASP A 126 9.28 9.80 -17.97
CA ASP A 126 8.59 8.89 -18.89
C ASP A 126 9.40 7.59 -19.08
N ARG A 127 10.74 7.70 -19.16
CA ARG A 127 11.65 6.55 -19.19
C ARG A 127 11.57 5.72 -17.91
N GLN A 128 11.59 6.34 -16.73
CA GLN A 128 11.47 5.60 -15.48
C GLN A 128 10.12 4.88 -15.35
N MET A 129 9.03 5.52 -15.80
CA MET A 129 7.72 4.87 -15.84
C MET A 129 7.71 3.65 -16.77
N ARG A 130 8.41 3.72 -17.91
CA ARG A 130 8.62 2.57 -18.80
C ARG A 130 9.33 1.42 -18.08
N ILE A 131 10.41 1.68 -17.34
CA ILE A 131 11.12 0.68 -16.54
C ILE A 131 10.16 -0.01 -15.57
N VAL A 132 9.40 0.77 -14.78
CA VAL A 132 8.41 0.23 -13.82
C VAL A 132 7.31 -0.58 -14.51
N SER A 133 6.97 -0.24 -15.75
CA SER A 133 5.99 -0.98 -16.57
C SER A 133 6.54 -2.25 -17.22
N GLY A 134 7.81 -2.59 -16.99
CA GLY A 134 8.46 -3.80 -17.51
C GLY A 134 9.08 -3.63 -18.89
N ASP A 135 9.33 -2.39 -19.32
CA ASP A 135 10.01 -2.12 -20.58
C ASP A 135 11.53 -2.21 -20.39
N LEU A 136 12.10 -3.31 -20.88
CA LEU A 136 13.52 -3.61 -20.72
C LEU A 136 14.43 -2.73 -21.58
N ASP A 137 13.92 -2.16 -22.67
CA ASP A 137 14.69 -1.26 -23.55
C ASP A 137 14.91 0.11 -22.89
N ALA A 138 14.07 0.46 -21.92
CA ALA A 138 14.25 1.67 -21.13
C ALA A 138 15.38 1.54 -20.09
N ALA A 139 15.78 0.34 -19.70
CA ALA A 139 16.83 0.11 -18.71
C ALA A 139 18.24 0.32 -19.32
N LYS A 140 19.07 1.14 -18.67
CA LYS A 140 20.45 1.43 -19.09
C LYS A 140 21.49 0.76 -18.20
N THR A 141 21.08 0.23 -17.05
CA THR A 141 21.96 -0.39 -16.04
C THR A 141 21.41 -1.74 -15.58
N GLU A 142 22.25 -2.59 -14.98
CA GLU A 142 21.83 -3.88 -14.41
C GLU A 142 20.74 -3.68 -13.32
N THR A 143 20.88 -2.65 -12.48
CA THR A 143 19.88 -2.31 -11.44
C THR A 143 18.53 -1.89 -12.04
N GLU A 144 18.52 -1.05 -13.06
CA GLU A 144 17.26 -0.67 -13.72
C GLU A 144 16.62 -1.86 -14.43
N ARG A 145 17.43 -2.75 -15.02
CA ARG A 145 16.95 -3.98 -15.61
C ARG A 145 16.34 -4.90 -14.56
N PHE A 146 17.00 -5.05 -13.41
CA PHE A 146 16.49 -5.77 -12.25
C PHE A 146 15.10 -5.27 -11.81
N TYR A 147 14.87 -3.95 -11.81
CA TYR A 147 13.57 -3.38 -11.48
C TYR A 147 12.48 -3.66 -12.53
N ALA A 148 12.83 -3.70 -13.82
CA ALA A 148 11.87 -3.95 -14.90
C ALA A 148 11.53 -5.44 -15.08
N LEU A 149 12.46 -6.34 -14.79
CA LEU A 149 12.37 -7.77 -15.12
C LEU A 149 11.13 -8.46 -14.57
N GLY A 150 10.74 -8.19 -13.31
CA GLY A 150 9.55 -8.78 -12.70
C GLY A 150 8.29 -8.51 -13.51
N ARG A 151 8.02 -7.22 -13.79
CA ARG A 151 6.86 -6.81 -14.58
C ARG A 151 6.96 -7.32 -16.02
N ALA A 152 8.15 -7.30 -16.63
CA ALA A 152 8.38 -7.83 -17.96
C ALA A 152 8.02 -9.32 -18.07
N ALA A 153 8.46 -10.14 -17.10
CA ALA A 153 8.17 -11.57 -17.05
C ALA A 153 6.66 -11.85 -16.91
N ARG A 154 5.96 -11.09 -16.06
CA ARG A 154 4.49 -11.18 -15.93
C ARG A 154 3.78 -10.79 -17.21
N ASN A 155 4.17 -9.68 -17.84
CA ASN A 155 3.60 -9.25 -19.12
C ASN A 155 3.79 -10.30 -20.22
N ALA A 156 4.97 -10.94 -20.29
CA ALA A 156 5.24 -12.01 -21.24
C ALA A 156 4.35 -13.24 -20.99
N LEU A 157 4.17 -13.63 -19.72
CA LEU A 157 3.28 -14.73 -19.34
C LEU A 157 1.81 -14.42 -19.72
N ASP A 158 1.31 -13.22 -19.38
CA ASP A 158 -0.06 -12.81 -19.68
C ASP A 158 -0.31 -12.70 -21.21
N ALA A 159 0.74 -12.42 -21.98
CA ALA A 159 0.71 -12.47 -23.44
C ALA A 159 0.85 -13.89 -24.04
N GLY A 160 0.95 -14.93 -23.20
CA GLY A 160 1.11 -16.33 -23.63
C GLY A 160 2.51 -16.66 -24.15
N LYS A 161 3.49 -15.78 -23.97
CA LYS A 161 4.88 -15.97 -24.42
C LYS A 161 5.69 -16.72 -23.35
N ILE A 162 5.39 -18.01 -23.21
CA ILE A 162 5.91 -18.84 -22.12
C ILE A 162 7.44 -18.89 -22.06
N ASP A 163 8.11 -19.07 -23.19
CA ASP A 163 9.58 -19.18 -23.21
C ASP A 163 10.27 -17.86 -22.86
N GLU A 164 9.70 -16.73 -23.31
CA GLU A 164 10.16 -15.39 -22.94
C GLU A 164 9.97 -15.16 -21.43
N ALA A 165 8.79 -15.49 -20.88
CA ALA A 165 8.50 -15.35 -19.46
C ALA A 165 9.46 -16.20 -18.59
N LYS A 166 9.78 -17.43 -19.00
CA LYS A 166 10.79 -18.27 -18.34
C LYS A 166 12.17 -17.63 -18.37
N ALA A 167 12.62 -17.18 -19.54
CA ALA A 167 13.95 -16.59 -19.70
C ALA A 167 14.12 -15.33 -18.83
N LEU A 168 13.11 -14.45 -18.82
CA LEU A 168 13.10 -13.25 -17.99
C LEU A 168 13.06 -13.57 -16.49
N SER A 169 12.33 -14.62 -16.09
CA SER A 169 12.27 -15.04 -14.69
C SER A 169 13.58 -15.67 -14.22
N LEU A 170 14.26 -16.45 -15.06
CA LEU A 170 15.60 -16.99 -14.78
C LEU A 170 16.61 -15.86 -14.59
N GLU A 171 16.55 -14.84 -15.45
CA GLU A 171 17.41 -13.66 -15.32
C GLU A 171 17.12 -12.88 -14.03
N LEU A 172 15.84 -12.72 -13.68
CA LEU A 172 15.43 -12.07 -12.43
C LEU A 172 15.97 -12.81 -11.20
N GLU A 173 15.90 -14.14 -11.16
CA GLU A 173 16.48 -14.94 -10.06
C GLU A 173 17.99 -14.76 -9.96
N ALA A 174 18.69 -14.75 -11.10
CA ALA A 174 20.13 -14.55 -11.14
C ALA A 174 20.55 -13.17 -10.63
N LEU A 175 19.80 -12.12 -10.96
CA LEU A 175 20.04 -10.77 -10.44
C LEU A 175 19.60 -10.62 -8.98
N ALA A 176 18.48 -11.21 -8.57
CA ALA A 176 18.03 -11.19 -7.18
C ALA A 176 19.09 -11.77 -6.23
N ALA A 177 19.81 -12.82 -6.65
CA ALA A 177 20.91 -13.40 -5.88
C ALA A 177 22.05 -12.41 -5.60
N LYS A 178 22.26 -11.40 -6.48
CA LYS A 178 23.24 -10.32 -6.31
C LYS A 178 22.69 -9.12 -5.53
N HIS A 179 21.37 -8.97 -5.46
CA HIS A 179 20.67 -7.80 -4.91
C HIS A 179 19.89 -8.11 -3.62
N LYS A 180 20.42 -8.97 -2.74
CA LYS A 180 19.70 -9.43 -1.53
C LYS A 180 19.32 -8.32 -0.55
N ASP A 181 20.09 -7.23 -0.52
CA ASP A 181 19.85 -6.07 0.35
C ASP A 181 19.07 -4.94 -0.35
N ASP A 182 18.66 -5.15 -1.61
CA ASP A 182 17.91 -4.16 -2.38
C ASP A 182 16.43 -4.12 -1.95
N TRP A 183 15.84 -2.92 -1.97
CA TRP A 183 14.44 -2.71 -1.58
C TRP A 183 13.45 -3.52 -2.43
N ASN A 184 13.83 -3.86 -3.66
CA ASN A 184 13.01 -4.63 -4.60
C ASN A 184 13.23 -6.14 -4.51
N TYR A 185 14.15 -6.62 -3.65
CA TYR A 185 14.49 -8.04 -3.55
C TYR A 185 13.26 -8.94 -3.32
N GLY A 186 12.38 -8.59 -2.37
CA GLY A 186 11.16 -9.36 -2.10
C GLY A 186 10.22 -9.43 -3.31
N ASN A 187 10.07 -8.33 -4.07
CA ASN A 187 9.28 -8.36 -5.30
C ASN A 187 9.91 -9.28 -6.34
N ALA A 188 11.24 -9.26 -6.48
CA ALA A 188 11.94 -10.12 -7.43
C ALA A 188 11.75 -11.62 -7.11
N VAL A 189 11.89 -12.00 -5.84
CA VAL A 189 11.64 -13.37 -5.34
C VAL A 189 10.20 -13.79 -5.61
N GLN A 190 9.24 -12.92 -5.31
CA GLN A 190 7.84 -13.21 -5.53
C GLN A 190 7.53 -13.37 -7.03
N ASP A 191 7.93 -12.39 -7.84
CA ASP A 191 7.55 -12.29 -9.24
C ASP A 191 8.10 -13.45 -10.08
N SER A 192 9.37 -13.83 -9.88
CA SER A 192 9.96 -14.98 -10.60
C SER A 192 9.24 -16.28 -10.25
N ASN A 193 8.98 -16.51 -8.96
CA ASN A 193 8.33 -17.73 -8.50
C ASN A 193 6.85 -17.79 -8.90
N GLN A 194 6.13 -16.66 -8.89
CA GLN A 194 4.76 -16.59 -9.41
C GLN A 194 4.73 -16.97 -10.90
N VAL A 195 5.65 -16.43 -11.71
CA VAL A 195 5.72 -16.78 -13.15
C VAL A 195 6.06 -18.26 -13.34
N PHE A 196 7.10 -18.78 -12.70
CA PHE A 196 7.45 -20.21 -12.83
C PHE A 196 6.34 -21.14 -12.34
N GLY A 197 5.71 -20.82 -11.21
CA GLY A 197 4.65 -21.65 -10.65
C GLY A 197 3.42 -21.70 -11.55
N ARG A 198 2.99 -20.57 -12.11
CA ARG A 198 1.87 -20.52 -13.07
C ARG A 198 2.18 -21.28 -14.36
N ILE A 199 3.42 -21.17 -14.86
CA ILE A 199 3.88 -21.94 -16.02
C ILE A 199 3.88 -23.44 -15.72
N ALA A 200 4.42 -23.86 -14.58
CA ALA A 200 4.41 -25.26 -14.16
C ALA A 200 2.98 -25.80 -14.05
N LEU A 201 2.08 -25.04 -13.41
CA LEU A 201 0.68 -25.40 -13.26
C LEU A 201 -0.03 -25.56 -14.60
N SER A 202 0.25 -24.68 -15.56
CA SER A 202 -0.31 -24.77 -16.92
C SER A 202 0.17 -26.00 -17.68
N ALA A 203 1.37 -26.49 -17.38
CA ALA A 203 1.93 -27.73 -17.92
C ALA A 203 1.45 -28.99 -17.17
N GLY A 204 0.63 -28.84 -16.13
CA GLY A 204 0.15 -29.93 -15.30
C GLY A 204 1.12 -30.35 -14.18
N ASP A 205 2.23 -29.64 -13.99
CA ASP A 205 3.16 -29.87 -12.88
C ASP A 205 2.71 -29.12 -11.63
N VAL A 206 1.71 -29.70 -10.96
CA VAL A 206 1.11 -29.14 -9.74
C VAL A 206 2.12 -29.10 -8.59
N GLU A 207 3.02 -30.10 -8.51
CA GLU A 207 4.02 -30.16 -7.44
C GLU A 207 5.07 -29.06 -7.55
N GLU A 208 5.52 -28.72 -8.76
CA GLU A 208 6.39 -27.57 -8.96
C GLU A 208 5.65 -26.26 -8.68
N ALA A 209 4.39 -26.12 -9.11
CA ALA A 209 3.58 -24.94 -8.81
C ALA A 209 3.46 -24.69 -7.29
N LYS A 210 3.26 -25.75 -6.51
CA LYS A 210 3.25 -25.72 -5.04
C LYS A 210 4.56 -25.22 -4.45
N ARG A 211 5.69 -25.79 -4.88
CA ARG A 211 7.03 -25.37 -4.42
C ARG A 211 7.28 -23.90 -4.72
N ARG A 212 6.90 -23.47 -5.93
CA ARG A 212 7.04 -22.08 -6.38
C ARG A 212 6.16 -21.12 -5.59
N LEU A 213 4.93 -21.50 -5.25
CA LEU A 213 4.09 -20.67 -4.38
C LEU A 213 4.78 -20.39 -3.03
N LEU A 214 5.26 -21.42 -2.36
CA LEU A 214 5.92 -21.27 -1.06
C LEU A 214 7.24 -20.49 -1.15
N ALA A 215 8.01 -20.69 -2.22
CA ALA A 215 9.23 -19.94 -2.50
C ALA A 215 8.94 -18.45 -2.80
N SER A 216 7.77 -18.11 -3.34
CA SER A 216 7.39 -16.71 -3.60
C SER A 216 7.21 -15.88 -2.33
N ALA A 217 7.01 -16.52 -1.17
CA ALA A 217 6.97 -15.90 0.15
C ALA A 217 8.28 -16.07 0.95
N ASP A 218 9.33 -16.68 0.38
CA ASP A 218 10.61 -16.92 1.08
C ASP A 218 11.51 -15.68 1.06
N SER A 219 11.01 -14.58 1.63
CA SER A 219 11.72 -13.31 1.79
C SER A 219 11.15 -12.51 2.95
N LYS A 220 11.80 -11.38 3.31
CA LYS A 220 11.25 -10.41 4.28
C LYS A 220 10.21 -9.46 3.67
N GLY A 221 9.71 -9.78 2.48
CA GLY A 221 8.84 -8.92 1.69
C GLY A 221 9.57 -7.71 1.08
N SER A 222 8.79 -6.70 0.72
CA SER A 222 9.23 -5.44 0.13
C SER A 222 8.34 -4.31 0.65
N PRO A 223 8.72 -3.03 0.52
CA PRO A 223 7.84 -1.93 0.92
C PRO A 223 6.43 -2.03 0.31
N GLN A 224 6.31 -2.48 -0.94
CA GLN A 224 5.00 -2.71 -1.57
C GLN A 224 4.28 -3.92 -0.98
N MET A 225 4.94 -5.06 -0.80
CA MET A 225 4.31 -6.29 -0.28
C MET A 225 3.88 -6.15 1.18
N ASN A 226 4.70 -5.50 2.00
CA ASN A 226 4.38 -5.25 3.40
C ASN A 226 3.21 -4.27 3.52
N SER A 227 2.93 -3.51 2.45
CA SER A 227 1.82 -2.57 2.38
C SER A 227 0.54 -3.17 1.80
N PHE A 228 0.59 -3.54 0.52
CA PHE A 228 -0.56 -3.97 -0.28
C PHE A 228 -0.78 -5.48 -0.26
N GLY A 229 0.18 -6.22 0.27
CA GLY A 229 0.21 -7.67 0.29
C GLY A 229 0.97 -8.28 -0.89
N PRO A 230 1.16 -9.60 -0.83
CA PRO A 230 1.71 -10.36 -1.94
C PRO A 230 0.62 -10.68 -2.98
N ASN A 231 1.07 -11.06 -4.18
CA ASN A 231 0.19 -11.52 -5.24
C ASN A 231 -0.39 -12.91 -4.91
N MET A 232 -1.69 -13.08 -5.18
CA MET A 232 -2.49 -14.26 -4.83
C MET A 232 -2.91 -15.09 -6.06
N GLN A 233 -2.40 -14.76 -7.26
CA GLN A 233 -2.83 -15.39 -8.51
C GLN A 233 -2.48 -16.89 -8.55
N LEU A 234 -1.23 -17.26 -8.25
CA LEU A 234 -0.85 -18.68 -8.19
C LEU A 234 -1.59 -19.43 -7.06
N ALA A 235 -1.80 -18.79 -5.91
CA ALA A 235 -2.58 -19.37 -4.81
C ALA A 235 -4.03 -19.66 -5.26
N LYS A 236 -4.67 -18.72 -5.97
CA LYS A 236 -6.01 -18.91 -6.53
C LYS A 236 -6.04 -20.07 -7.53
N GLU A 237 -5.09 -20.13 -8.45
CA GLU A 237 -5.03 -21.19 -9.47
C GLU A 237 -4.78 -22.58 -8.83
N LEU A 238 -4.01 -22.66 -7.74
CA LEU A 238 -3.81 -23.89 -6.96
C LEU A 238 -5.08 -24.30 -6.20
N LEU A 239 -5.82 -23.36 -5.61
CA LEU A 239 -7.12 -23.64 -5.00
C LEU A 239 -8.12 -24.22 -6.01
N GLU A 240 -8.10 -23.77 -7.27
CA GLU A 240 -8.92 -24.32 -8.35
C GLU A 240 -8.56 -25.76 -8.72
N LYS A 241 -7.34 -26.21 -8.38
CA LYS A 241 -6.92 -27.62 -8.46
C LYS A 241 -7.21 -28.41 -7.19
N GLY A 242 -7.73 -27.78 -6.14
CA GLY A 242 -8.01 -28.41 -4.85
C GLY A 242 -6.82 -28.42 -3.88
N GLU A 243 -5.71 -27.75 -4.22
CA GLU A 243 -4.49 -27.72 -3.41
C GLU A 243 -4.63 -26.70 -2.26
N LYS A 244 -5.36 -27.08 -1.21
CA LYS A 244 -5.66 -26.19 -0.08
C LYS A 244 -4.51 -26.03 0.89
N ASP A 245 -3.86 -27.13 1.27
CA ASP A 245 -2.88 -27.16 2.36
C ASP A 245 -1.68 -26.26 2.07
N VAL A 246 -1.17 -26.31 0.84
CA VAL A 246 -0.06 -25.44 0.38
C VAL A 246 -0.44 -23.95 0.40
N VAL A 247 -1.71 -23.62 0.13
CA VAL A 247 -2.18 -22.24 0.10
C VAL A 247 -2.36 -21.71 1.51
N MET A 248 -2.80 -22.56 2.45
CA MET A 248 -2.82 -22.22 3.87
C MET A 248 -1.40 -21.95 4.40
N GLU A 249 -0.44 -22.80 4.04
CA GLU A 249 0.97 -22.58 4.39
C GLU A 249 1.52 -21.28 3.77
N TYR A 250 1.15 -20.98 2.52
CA TYR A 250 1.52 -19.72 1.89
C TYR A 250 0.97 -18.51 2.66
N PHE A 251 -0.29 -18.56 3.13
CA PHE A 251 -0.85 -17.49 3.97
C PHE A 251 -0.08 -17.30 5.27
N ASP A 252 0.38 -18.37 5.89
CA ASP A 252 1.20 -18.30 7.10
C ASP A 252 2.52 -17.58 6.83
N ARG A 253 3.24 -17.96 5.76
CA ARG A 253 4.47 -17.28 5.35
C ARG A 253 4.26 -15.81 4.97
N CYS A 254 3.13 -15.49 4.35
CA CYS A 254 2.78 -14.10 4.04
C CYS A 254 2.57 -13.27 5.33
N GLY A 255 2.07 -13.88 6.40
CA GLY A 255 1.86 -13.24 7.69
C GLY A 255 3.16 -12.71 8.33
N ASP A 256 4.32 -13.29 7.99
CA ASP A 256 5.61 -12.88 8.53
C ASP A 256 6.06 -11.48 8.07
N PHE A 257 5.56 -11.01 6.93
CA PHE A 257 5.92 -9.68 6.38
C PHE A 257 4.72 -8.76 6.12
N TRP A 258 3.50 -9.29 6.02
CA TRP A 258 2.30 -8.52 5.70
C TRP A 258 1.37 -8.33 6.91
N GLU A 259 1.86 -7.60 7.92
CA GLU A 259 1.11 -7.30 9.16
C GLU A 259 -0.24 -6.62 8.90
N MET A 260 -0.29 -5.68 7.94
CA MET A 260 -1.52 -4.98 7.55
C MET A 260 -2.56 -5.89 6.87
N GLY A 261 -2.15 -7.09 6.46
CA GLY A 261 -3.01 -8.10 5.84
C GLY A 261 -3.66 -9.08 6.79
N THR A 262 -3.40 -9.01 8.10
CA THR A 262 -3.84 -10.01 9.08
C THR A 262 -5.33 -10.36 8.94
N ASP A 263 -6.21 -9.37 8.96
CA ASP A 263 -7.66 -9.58 8.80
C ASP A 263 -8.03 -10.22 7.46
N SER A 264 -7.27 -9.92 6.40
CA SER A 264 -7.50 -10.51 5.06
C SER A 264 -7.06 -11.97 5.05
N LEU A 265 -5.87 -12.27 5.59
CA LEU A 265 -5.35 -13.63 5.68
C LEU A 265 -6.28 -14.52 6.50
N ASP A 266 -6.81 -14.04 7.63
CA ASP A 266 -7.74 -14.80 8.47
C ASP A 266 -9.05 -15.08 7.73
N GLN A 267 -9.64 -14.09 7.07
CA GLN A 267 -10.84 -14.29 6.25
C GLN A 267 -10.61 -15.27 5.09
N TRP A 268 -9.42 -15.24 4.49
CA TRP A 268 -9.06 -16.14 3.39
C TRP A 268 -8.83 -17.57 3.88
N ARG A 269 -8.14 -17.77 5.02
CA ARG A 269 -8.01 -19.07 5.69
C ARG A 269 -9.38 -19.69 5.98
N ASP A 270 -10.28 -18.88 6.52
CA ASP A 270 -11.68 -19.26 6.80
C ASP A 270 -12.44 -19.70 5.54
N SER A 271 -12.20 -19.01 4.42
CA SER A 271 -12.87 -19.34 3.17
C SER A 271 -12.33 -20.65 2.59
N VAL A 272 -11.00 -20.85 2.62
CA VAL A 272 -10.33 -22.08 2.15
C VAL A 272 -10.74 -23.29 2.99
N SER A 273 -10.83 -23.15 4.32
CA SER A 273 -11.25 -24.23 5.22
C SER A 273 -12.68 -24.70 4.95
N ARG A 274 -13.58 -23.78 4.56
CA ARG A 274 -14.95 -24.08 4.10
C ARG A 274 -15.02 -24.61 2.66
N GLY A 275 -13.88 -24.75 1.98
CA GLY A 275 -13.81 -25.20 0.59
C GLY A 275 -14.27 -24.18 -0.44
N THR A 276 -14.22 -22.89 -0.09
CA THR A 276 -14.53 -21.78 -0.98
C THR A 276 -13.27 -21.04 -1.39
N THR A 277 -13.17 -20.61 -2.65
CA THR A 277 -12.06 -19.76 -3.09
C THR A 277 -12.26 -18.33 -2.56
N PRO A 278 -11.30 -17.77 -1.81
CA PRO A 278 -11.41 -16.40 -1.30
C PRO A 278 -11.51 -15.36 -2.42
N ASN A 279 -12.14 -14.23 -2.12
CA ASN A 279 -12.05 -13.05 -2.97
C ASN A 279 -10.76 -12.27 -2.65
N PHE A 280 -9.72 -12.50 -3.45
CA PHE A 280 -8.42 -11.85 -3.29
C PHE A 280 -8.37 -10.39 -3.79
N GLY A 281 -9.40 -9.90 -4.48
CA GLY A 281 -9.50 -8.49 -4.87
C GLY A 281 -8.28 -7.97 -5.66
N ALA A 282 -7.63 -6.94 -5.12
CA ALA A 282 -6.50 -6.27 -5.78
C ALA A 282 -5.22 -7.12 -5.83
N ASN A 283 -5.07 -8.11 -4.93
CA ASN A 283 -3.92 -9.02 -4.86
C ASN A 283 -3.79 -9.94 -6.07
N LEU A 284 -4.73 -9.90 -7.04
CA LEU A 284 -4.63 -10.63 -8.30
C LEU A 284 -4.01 -9.80 -9.44
N LYS A 285 -3.75 -8.50 -9.25
CA LYS A 285 -3.47 -7.58 -10.36
C LYS A 285 -2.02 -7.11 -10.50
N TYR A 286 -1.27 -7.00 -9.41
CA TYR A 286 0.02 -6.33 -9.42
C TYR A 286 1.19 -7.29 -9.61
#